data_AF-A0A519WQI8-F1
#
_entry.id   AF-A0A519WQI8-F1
#
_cell.length_a   1.000
_cell.length_b   1.000
_cell.length_c   1.000
_cell.angle_alpha   90.00
_cell.angle_beta   90.00
_cell.angle_gamma   90.00
#
_symmetry.space_group_name_H-M   'P 1'
#
loop_
_entity.id
_entity.type
_entity.pdbx_description
1 polymer ?
#
loop_
_entity_poly.entity_id
_entity_poly.type
_entity_poly.pdbx_seq_one_letter_code
_entity_poly.pdbx_strand_id
1 'polypeptide(L)'
;MKKFLIVLKNSLLIAFIVFTFGCKNEKGQSSETIDKHDSIRVLKQKSSSRTTVNAYESIVISCGSGCAISYSPKVITKQNGVIKVVFRADMHEDEVLTERYDETFFFYYTASRKLDKIIREGEKGDFLQTQMPGSQRAFIEFAAHLNKK
;
A
#
# COMPACT_ATOMS: atom_id res chain seq x y z
N MET A 1 -34.77 43.16 28.52
CA MET A 1 -34.19 43.82 27.33
C MET A 1 -33.88 42.72 26.31
N LYS A 2 -34.75 42.51 25.31
CA LYS A 2 -34.52 42.82 23.87
C LYS A 2 -33.23 42.19 23.32
N LYS A 3 -33.17 41.33 22.29
CA LYS A 3 -34.14 40.76 21.32
C LYS A 3 -33.48 39.51 20.71
N PHE A 4 -34.29 38.47 20.50
CA PHE A 4 -34.06 37.32 19.63
C PHE A 4 -34.99 37.55 18.41
N LEU A 5 -34.46 37.83 17.22
CA LEU A 5 -35.11 37.65 15.89
C LEU A 5 -34.16 38.19 14.79
N ILE A 6 -33.51 37.34 13.98
CA ILE A 6 -33.87 36.91 12.62
C ILE A 6 -34.00 38.06 11.59
N VAL A 7 -33.35 37.83 10.44
CA VAL A 7 -33.63 38.32 9.06
C VAL A 7 -32.69 39.40 8.51
N LEU A 8 -31.70 38.93 7.74
CA LEU A 8 -31.29 39.44 6.41
C LEU A 8 -30.55 38.24 5.77
N LYS A 9 -31.15 37.36 4.97
CA LYS A 9 -31.81 37.51 3.65
C LYS A 9 -30.89 38.22 2.64
N ASN A 10 -30.60 37.50 1.54
CA ASN A 10 -29.74 37.81 0.39
C ASN A 10 -28.23 37.63 0.65
N SER A 11 -27.43 37.03 -0.22
CA SER A 11 -27.59 36.72 -1.63
C SER A 11 -26.75 35.50 -1.97
N LEU A 12 -27.40 34.54 -2.61
CA LEU A 12 -26.84 33.61 -3.58
C LEU A 12 -25.82 34.35 -4.49
N LEU A 13 -24.55 33.94 -4.52
CA LEU A 13 -23.61 33.97 -5.66
C LEU A 13 -22.15 33.79 -5.18
N ILE A 14 -21.27 33.41 -6.10
CA ILE A 14 -19.86 32.98 -5.95
C ILE A 14 -19.79 31.45 -5.72
N ALA A 15 -20.22 30.62 -6.67
CA ALA A 15 -19.63 30.39 -7.99
C ALA A 15 -18.23 29.78 -7.93
N PHE A 16 -18.20 28.44 -8.00
CA PHE A 16 -17.31 27.63 -8.85
C PHE A 16 -16.02 28.33 -9.33
N ILE A 17 -14.92 28.16 -8.58
CA ILE A 17 -13.57 28.16 -9.17
C ILE A 17 -13.14 26.69 -9.25
N VAL A 18 -13.59 26.07 -10.34
CA VAL A 18 -13.27 24.71 -10.75
C VAL A 18 -12.19 24.84 -11.83
N PHE A 19 -11.04 24.21 -11.56
CA PHE A 19 -10.08 23.67 -12.52
C PHE A 19 -9.36 24.66 -13.45
N THR A 20 -8.04 24.80 -13.25
CA THR A 20 -7.05 24.63 -14.33
C THR A 20 -5.63 24.53 -13.77
N PHE A 21 -5.14 23.30 -13.61
CA PHE A 21 -3.70 23.03 -13.79
C PHE A 21 -3.60 21.83 -14.73
N GLY A 22 -3.28 22.11 -15.99
CA GLY A 22 -3.03 21.10 -17.02
C GLY A 22 -1.61 20.55 -16.88
N CYS A 23 -1.48 19.23 -16.79
CA CYS A 23 -0.21 18.54 -16.96
C CYS A 23 0.19 18.55 -18.45
N LYS A 24 1.35 19.13 -18.75
CA LYS A 24 2.03 19.05 -20.05
C LYS A 24 2.84 17.75 -20.09
N ASN A 25 2.47 16.82 -20.96
CA ASN A 25 3.21 15.57 -21.16
C ASN A 25 4.23 15.77 -22.30
N GLU A 26 5.52 15.70 -21.98
CA GLU A 26 6.59 15.66 -22.98
C GLU A 26 6.83 14.21 -23.39
N LYS A 27 6.63 13.92 -24.68
CA LYS A 27 7.02 12.65 -25.30
C LYS A 27 8.49 12.77 -25.70
N GLY A 28 9.38 12.14 -24.93
CA GLY A 28 10.77 11.90 -25.30
C GLY A 28 10.91 10.50 -25.90
N GLN A 29 11.06 10.44 -27.22
CA GLN A 29 11.42 9.25 -27.99
C GLN A 29 12.94 9.28 -28.21
N SER A 30 13.67 8.26 -27.80
CA SER A 30 15.00 7.96 -28.34
C SER A 30 15.19 6.45 -28.43
N SER A 31 15.27 5.98 -29.68
CA SER A 31 15.81 4.68 -30.08
C SER A 31 17.34 4.73 -30.10
N GLU A 32 17.92 3.53 -30.26
CA GLU A 32 19.33 3.13 -30.51
C GLU A 32 20.00 2.54 -29.25
N THR A 33 20.63 1.36 -29.27
CA THR A 33 21.11 0.50 -30.37
C THR A 33 21.26 -0.94 -29.88
N ILE A 34 21.26 -1.88 -30.84
CA ILE A 34 21.55 -3.31 -30.68
C ILE A 34 23.04 -3.51 -30.41
N ASP A 35 23.39 -4.38 -29.45
CA ASP A 35 24.62 -5.17 -29.54
C ASP A 35 24.39 -6.61 -29.07
N LYS A 36 24.79 -7.56 -29.93
CA LYS A 36 24.77 -9.00 -29.71
C LYS A 36 26.13 -9.44 -29.14
N HIS A 37 26.14 -10.28 -28.10
CA HIS A 37 27.15 -11.33 -28.01
C HIS A 37 26.64 -12.54 -27.21
N ASP A 38 27.31 -13.65 -27.47
CA ASP A 38 26.85 -15.02 -27.60
C ASP A 38 26.91 -15.84 -26.29
N SER A 39 26.03 -16.85 -26.23
CA SER A 39 26.06 -18.15 -25.53
C SER A 39 26.82 -18.34 -24.20
N ILE A 40 26.13 -18.91 -23.18
CA ILE A 40 26.48 -20.18 -22.50
C ILE A 40 25.37 -20.64 -21.50
N ARG A 41 24.78 -21.78 -21.86
CA ARG A 41 24.21 -22.91 -21.08
C ARG A 41 23.73 -22.70 -19.62
N VAL A 42 22.40 -22.74 -19.50
CA VAL A 42 21.54 -23.49 -18.55
C VAL A 42 22.22 -24.10 -17.32
N LEU A 43 22.03 -23.49 -16.15
CA LEU A 43 21.90 -24.23 -14.89
C LEU A 43 20.47 -24.06 -14.36
N LYS A 44 19.78 -25.20 -14.27
CA LYS A 44 18.38 -25.37 -13.89
C LYS A 44 18.20 -25.04 -12.39
N GLN A 45 17.93 -23.77 -12.05
CA GLN A 45 17.59 -23.38 -10.69
C GLN A 45 16.07 -23.39 -10.52
N LYS A 46 15.61 -24.24 -9.59
CA LYS A 46 14.24 -24.47 -9.15
C LYS A 46 13.39 -23.19 -9.23
N SER A 47 12.30 -23.26 -9.99
CA SER A 47 11.33 -22.17 -10.19
C SER A 47 10.69 -21.75 -8.87
N SER A 48 11.38 -20.88 -8.12
CA SER A 48 10.70 -19.93 -7.26
C SER A 48 10.01 -18.97 -8.23
N SER A 49 8.68 -19.02 -8.29
CA SER A 49 7.88 -18.03 -9.01
C SER A 49 8.16 -16.66 -8.40
N ARG A 50 9.24 -16.03 -8.83
CA ARG A 50 9.58 -14.65 -8.51
C ARG A 50 8.67 -13.82 -9.38
N THR A 51 7.42 -13.66 -8.94
CA THR A 51 6.48 -12.77 -9.60
C THR A 51 7.02 -11.36 -9.40
N THR A 52 7.51 -10.79 -10.50
CA THR A 52 7.81 -9.38 -10.70
C THR A 52 6.77 -8.51 -10.02
N VAL A 53 7.24 -7.45 -9.35
CA VAL A 53 6.47 -6.45 -8.62
C VAL A 53 5.30 -5.96 -9.49
N ASN A 54 4.16 -6.63 -9.39
CA ASN A 54 2.89 -6.04 -9.74
C ASN A 54 2.66 -4.97 -8.67
N ALA A 55 2.50 -3.71 -9.07
CA ALA A 55 2.34 -2.59 -8.16
C ALA A 55 1.14 -2.82 -7.23
N TYR A 56 1.40 -3.35 -6.04
CA TYR A 56 0.46 -3.33 -4.93
C TYR A 56 0.62 -1.99 -4.25
N GLU A 57 -0.49 -1.33 -3.96
CA GLU A 57 -0.49 -0.03 -3.30
C GLU A 57 0.06 -0.16 -1.88
N SER A 58 0.83 0.84 -1.47
CA SER A 58 1.27 0.97 -0.08
C SER A 58 0.09 1.31 0.82
N ILE A 59 0.10 0.81 2.04
CA ILE A 59 -0.87 1.20 3.08
C ILE A 59 -0.23 2.15 4.07
N VAL A 60 -1.00 3.10 4.60
CA VAL A 60 -0.55 4.04 5.63
C VAL A 60 -1.39 3.82 6.87
N ILE A 61 -0.72 3.68 8.00
CA ILE A 61 -1.32 3.43 9.31
C ILE A 61 -0.97 4.61 10.21
N SER A 62 -1.97 5.34 10.68
CA SER A 62 -1.75 6.34 11.74
C SER A 62 -1.61 5.64 13.09
N CYS A 63 -0.56 5.98 13.83
CA CYS A 63 -0.33 5.55 15.22
C CYS A 63 -0.80 6.61 16.25
N GLY A 64 -1.37 7.73 15.80
CA GLY A 64 -1.84 8.84 16.63
C GLY A 64 -0.76 9.90 16.90
N SER A 65 -1.15 11.08 17.38
CA SER A 65 -0.23 12.14 17.82
C SER A 65 0.91 12.50 16.85
N GLY A 66 0.61 12.60 15.55
CA GLY A 66 1.62 12.91 14.52
C GLY A 66 2.45 11.71 14.04
N CYS A 67 2.23 10.51 14.61
CA CYS A 67 2.88 9.28 14.19
C CYS A 67 2.11 8.60 13.03
N ALA A 68 2.83 8.17 12.00
CA ALA A 68 2.31 7.32 10.94
C ALA A 68 3.38 6.33 10.42
N ILE A 69 2.95 5.13 10.01
CA ILE A 69 3.81 4.13 9.38
C ILE A 69 3.25 3.83 7.99
N SER A 70 4.10 3.97 6.96
CA SER A 70 3.79 3.53 5.60
C SER A 70 4.40 2.16 5.34
N TYR A 71 3.57 1.19 4.92
CA TYR A 71 4.01 -0.13 4.52
C TYR A 71 3.97 -0.24 3.00
N SER A 72 5.15 -0.27 2.37
CA SER A 72 5.31 -0.41 0.93
C SER A 72 5.77 -1.83 0.57
N PRO A 73 5.00 -2.63 -0.18
CA PRO A 73 5.36 -4.02 -0.46
C PRO A 73 6.59 -4.09 -1.38
N LYS A 74 7.65 -4.79 -0.92
CA LYS A 74 8.88 -5.04 -1.68
C LYS A 74 8.83 -6.36 -2.43
N VAL A 75 8.40 -7.42 -1.74
CA VAL A 75 8.41 -8.79 -2.25
C VAL A 75 7.13 -9.48 -1.82
N ILE A 76 6.45 -10.13 -2.76
CA ILE A 76 5.27 -10.93 -2.50
C ILE A 76 5.52 -12.33 -3.06
N THR A 77 5.41 -13.35 -2.21
CA THR A 77 5.58 -14.75 -2.58
C THR A 77 4.35 -15.53 -2.16
N LYS A 78 3.72 -16.23 -3.11
CA LYS A 78 2.54 -17.08 -2.85
C LYS A 78 2.99 -18.54 -2.77
N GLN A 79 2.68 -19.23 -1.67
CA GLN A 79 3.00 -20.64 -1.50
C GLN A 79 1.97 -21.33 -0.58
N ASN A 80 1.41 -22.45 -1.03
CA ASN A 80 0.59 -23.36 -0.22
C ASN A 80 -0.55 -22.68 0.57
N GLY A 81 -1.31 -21.77 -0.06
CA GLY A 81 -2.42 -21.07 0.60
C GLY A 81 -2.00 -19.91 1.53
N VAL A 82 -0.70 -19.61 1.58
CA VAL A 82 -0.12 -18.50 2.33
C VAL A 82 0.50 -17.51 1.36
N ILE A 83 0.30 -16.21 1.61
CA ILE A 83 0.99 -15.14 0.89
C ILE A 83 1.98 -14.49 1.86
N LYS A 84 3.27 -14.65 1.58
CA LYS A 84 4.35 -13.94 2.28
C LYS A 84 4.52 -12.58 1.64
N VAL A 85 4.50 -11.51 2.43
CA VAL A 85 4.77 -10.14 1.99
C VAL A 85 5.89 -9.57 2.83
N VAL A 86 6.94 -9.08 2.17
CA VAL A 86 7.97 -8.27 2.80
C VAL A 86 7.64 -6.81 2.48
N PHE A 87 7.38 -6.02 3.51
CA PHE A 87 7.15 -4.58 3.41
C PHE A 87 8.41 -3.81 3.78
N ARG A 88 8.63 -2.67 3.13
CA ARG A 88 9.38 -1.56 3.72
C ARG A 88 8.41 -0.78 4.60
N ALA A 89 8.71 -0.71 5.89
CA ALA A 89 8.03 0.14 6.84
C ALA A 89 8.82 1.45 6.98
N ASP A 90 8.16 2.57 6.69
CA ASP A 90 8.70 3.92 6.85
C ASP A 90 7.88 4.63 7.95
N MET A 91 8.49 4.82 9.13
CA MET A 91 7.88 5.49 10.27
C MET A 91 8.13 6.98 10.20
N HIS A 92 7.07 7.75 10.41
CA HIS A 92 7.09 9.21 10.40
C HIS A 92 6.55 9.72 11.72
N GLU A 93 7.23 10.70 12.29
CA GLU A 93 6.77 11.49 13.44
C GLU A 93 6.79 12.96 13.03
N ASP A 94 5.64 13.64 13.20
CA ASP A 94 5.45 15.03 12.77
C ASP A 94 5.89 15.27 11.31
N GLU A 95 5.46 14.34 10.43
CA GLU A 95 5.75 14.34 8.98
C GLU A 95 7.22 14.10 8.60
N VAL A 96 8.10 13.84 9.58
CA VAL A 96 9.52 13.55 9.37
C VAL A 96 9.77 12.06 9.45
N LEU A 97 10.44 11.48 8.46
CA LEU A 97 10.87 10.08 8.48
C LEU A 97 11.89 9.87 9.60
N THR A 98 11.53 9.08 10.61
CA THR A 98 12.38 8.77 11.76
C THR A 98 13.07 7.42 11.61
N GLU A 99 12.35 6.41 11.13
CA GLU A 99 12.87 5.06 10.96
C GLU A 99 12.44 4.42 9.64
N ARG A 100 13.31 3.53 9.15
CA ARG A 100 13.04 2.69 7.99
C ARG A 100 13.57 1.30 8.23
N TYR A 101 12.71 0.31 8.09
CA TYR A 101 13.07 -1.08 8.27
C TYR A 101 12.21 -1.99 7.38
N ASP A 102 12.61 -3.25 7.24
CA ASP A 102 11.81 -4.26 6.53
C ASP A 102 11.07 -5.13 7.55
N GLU A 103 9.79 -5.37 7.31
CA GLU A 103 8.99 -6.34 8.07
C GLU A 103 8.35 -7.37 7.16
N THR A 104 8.26 -8.59 7.67
CA THR A 104 7.66 -9.72 6.96
C THR A 104 6.32 -10.10 7.60
N PHE A 105 5.30 -10.24 6.75
CA PHE A 105 3.98 -10.70 7.14
C PHE A 105 3.57 -11.92 6.32
N PHE A 106 2.84 -12.83 6.96
CA PHE A 106 2.26 -14.03 6.37
C PHE A 106 0.74 -13.93 6.43
N PHE A 107 0.11 -13.81 5.27
CA PHE A 107 -1.33 -13.75 5.10
C PHE A 107 -1.86 -15.15 4.85
N TYR A 108 -2.65 -15.66 5.79
CA TYR A 108 -3.25 -16.99 5.71
C TYR A 108 -4.69 -16.85 5.22
N TYR A 109 -5.07 -17.70 4.27
CA TYR A 109 -6.43 -17.73 3.73
C TYR A 109 -7.06 -19.09 4.00
N THR A 110 -8.36 -19.09 4.27
CA THR A 110 -9.17 -20.31 4.32
C THR A 110 -9.28 -20.94 2.93
N ALA A 111 -9.76 -22.19 2.84
CA ALA A 111 -10.02 -22.86 1.57
C ALA A 111 -10.99 -22.07 0.65
N SER A 112 -11.87 -21.26 1.25
CA SER A 112 -12.79 -20.36 0.52
C SER A 112 -12.15 -19.04 0.06
N ARG A 113 -10.81 -18.92 0.18
CA ARG A 113 -10.03 -17.71 -0.12
C ARG A 113 -10.44 -16.47 0.67
N LYS A 114 -10.99 -16.65 1.86
CA LYS A 114 -11.19 -15.56 2.84
C LYS A 114 -9.96 -15.43 3.72
N LEU A 115 -9.55 -14.20 4.04
CA LEU A 115 -8.47 -13.96 5.00
C LEU A 115 -8.86 -14.58 6.34
N ASP A 116 -7.97 -15.42 6.88
CA ASP A 116 -8.13 -16.08 8.17
C ASP A 116 -7.40 -15.29 9.26
N LYS A 117 -6.08 -15.07 9.05
CA LYS A 117 -5.22 -14.35 9.98
C LYS A 117 -4.00 -13.78 9.27
N ILE A 118 -3.34 -12.84 9.95
CA ILE A 118 -2.03 -12.33 9.53
C ILE A 118 -1.04 -12.64 10.66
N ILE A 119 0.12 -13.21 10.33
CA ILE A 119 1.20 -13.43 11.30
C ILE A 119 2.40 -12.59 10.87
N ARG A 120 2.93 -11.79 11.78
CA ARG A 120 4.21 -11.11 11.59
C ARG A 120 5.36 -12.06 11.91
N GLU A 121 6.43 -12.02 11.12
CA GLU A 121 7.60 -12.89 11.32
C GLU A 121 8.18 -12.74 12.73
N GLY A 122 8.45 -13.87 13.39
CA GLY A 122 8.89 -13.90 14.78
C GLY A 122 7.76 -13.93 15.82
N GLU A 123 6.52 -13.66 15.44
CA GLU A 123 5.36 -13.69 16.33
C GLU A 123 4.52 -14.97 16.15
N LYS A 124 3.74 -15.32 17.18
CA LYS A 124 2.85 -16.52 17.17
C LYS A 124 1.36 -16.19 17.06
N GLY A 125 0.97 -14.93 17.30
CA GLY A 125 -0.42 -14.48 17.34
C GLY A 125 -0.94 -13.98 16.00
N ASP A 126 -2.25 -13.84 15.89
CA ASP A 126 -2.87 -13.08 14.79
C ASP A 126 -2.62 -11.59 15.01
N PHE A 127 -1.73 -11.04 14.19
CA PHE A 127 -1.36 -9.63 14.18
C PHE A 127 -2.59 -8.74 14.10
N LEU A 128 -3.60 -9.08 13.29
CA LEU A 128 -4.80 -8.24 13.14
C LEU A 128 -5.51 -7.96 14.47
N GLN A 129 -5.57 -8.95 15.38
CA GLN A 129 -6.25 -8.79 16.67
C GLN A 129 -5.54 -7.81 17.60
N THR A 130 -4.27 -7.49 17.34
CA THR A 130 -3.48 -6.54 18.13
C THR A 130 -3.63 -5.09 17.64
N GLN A 131 -4.24 -4.91 16.48
CA GLN A 131 -4.28 -3.62 15.79
C GLN A 131 -5.54 -2.82 16.10
N MET A 132 -5.46 -1.50 16.01
CA MET A 132 -6.62 -0.62 16.06
C MET A 132 -7.56 -0.86 14.86
N PRO A 133 -8.87 -0.58 14.97
CA PRO A 133 -9.83 -0.87 13.90
C PRO A 133 -9.48 -0.27 12.53
N GLY A 134 -8.89 0.93 12.50
CA GLY A 134 -8.43 1.55 11.25
C GLY A 134 -7.30 0.76 10.59
N SER A 135 -6.32 0.34 11.38
CA SER A 135 -5.20 -0.47 10.93
C SER A 135 -5.65 -1.86 10.47
N GLN A 136 -6.57 -2.50 11.21
CA GLN A 136 -7.19 -3.76 10.81
C GLN A 136 -7.80 -3.65 9.42
N ARG A 137 -8.58 -2.59 9.17
CA ARG A 137 -9.23 -2.35 7.88
C ARG A 137 -8.21 -2.23 6.74
N ALA A 138 -7.16 -1.43 6.93
CA ALA A 138 -6.12 -1.25 5.92
C ALA A 138 -5.43 -2.57 5.53
N PHE A 139 -5.07 -3.40 6.52
CA PHE A 139 -4.48 -4.72 6.25
C PHE A 139 -5.46 -5.70 5.59
N ILE A 140 -6.75 -5.68 5.98
CA ILE A 140 -7.79 -6.52 5.38
C ILE A 140 -8.02 -6.13 3.90
N GLU A 141 -8.09 -4.84 3.60
CA GLU A 141 -8.26 -4.33 2.23
C GLU A 141 -7.06 -4.69 1.36
N PHE A 142 -5.85 -4.49 1.87
CA PHE A 142 -4.63 -4.94 1.21
C PHE A 142 -4.66 -6.45 0.93
N ALA A 143 -5.03 -7.26 1.92
CA ALA A 143 -5.14 -8.70 1.77
C ALA A 143 -6.19 -9.12 0.74
N ALA A 144 -7.29 -8.38 0.62
CA ALA A 144 -8.28 -8.62 -0.42
C ALA A 144 -7.70 -8.37 -1.82
N HIS A 145 -6.83 -7.36 -1.97
CA HIS A 145 -6.14 -7.09 -3.24
C HIS A 145 -5.09 -8.16 -3.58
N LEU A 146 -4.39 -8.73 -2.58
CA LEU A 146 -3.46 -9.84 -2.80
C LEU A 146 -4.11 -11.06 -3.45
N ASN A 147 -5.38 -11.32 -3.11
CA ASN A 147 -6.13 -12.53 -3.48
C ASN A 147 -6.97 -12.38 -4.76
N LYS A 148 -7.09 -11.16 -5.32
CA LYS A 148 -7.81 -10.89 -6.58
C LYS A 148 -6.98 -11.13 -7.85
N LYS A 149 -5.67 -11.37 -7.73
CA LYS A 149 -4.73 -11.61 -8.85
C LYS A 149 -4.08 -12.97 -8.73
#